data_AF-A0A131ZAM7-F1
#
_entry.id   AF-A0A131ZAM7-F1
#
_cell.length_a   1.000
_cell.length_b   1.000
_cell.length_c   1.000
_cell.angle_alpha   90.00
_cell.angle_beta   90.00
_cell.angle_gamma   90.00
#
_symmetry.space_group_name_H-M   'P 1'
#
loop_
_entity.id
_entity.type
_entity.pdbx_description
1 polymer ?
#
loop_
_entity_poly.entity_id
_entity_poly.type
_entity_poly.pdbx_seq_one_letter_code
_entity_poly.pdbx_strand_id
1 'polypeptide(L)'
;QLAQQQVLLQYISSTVGLSCYPLNFGSLTDGLVRNIIEATCQARKCAFCIRKGITPEEVSALFGSVQPSWRHVKRVCNILKAELWRQVRLFQDWLRVVHYNLFPQWLAAQYLPRLRQHVGELTEVRWKQVLNPLLKLCGKQRREERRRIVVLEDAYIPADVERWLQKGPKFAVPPSMSAHELVGLNRDVSAKANQDRDRCLQDGMDCLSKCAPQALGRPKDKGLDNVVSYFKDKKLKLMLADKEGCFVVLPEGAFNEKALAAINKNFRAVEKGGTRVKSKFVGFCKNAGLQC
;
A
#
# COMPACT_ATOMS: atom_id res chain seq x y z
N GLN A 1 -24.37 -8.25 -7.44
CA GLN A 1 -24.01 -7.19 -6.46
C GLN A 1 -24.91 -7.21 -5.22
N LEU A 2 -26.24 -7.42 -5.36
CA LEU A 2 -27.19 -7.50 -4.23
C LEU A 2 -26.87 -8.60 -3.20
N ALA A 3 -26.52 -9.81 -3.63
CA ALA A 3 -26.16 -10.90 -2.71
C ALA A 3 -24.95 -10.57 -1.81
N GLN A 4 -23.94 -9.86 -2.33
CA GLN A 4 -22.79 -9.41 -1.55
C GLN A 4 -23.16 -8.31 -0.56
N GLN A 5 -24.15 -7.46 -0.87
CA GLN A 5 -24.65 -6.44 0.05
C GLN A 5 -25.50 -7.07 1.17
N GLN A 6 -26.30 -8.08 0.87
CA GLN A 6 -27.13 -8.78 1.85
C GLN A 6 -26.29 -9.56 2.87
N VAL A 7 -25.24 -10.25 2.42
CA VAL A 7 -24.27 -10.94 3.31
C VAL A 7 -23.49 -9.93 4.15
N LEU A 8 -23.13 -8.77 3.58
CA LEU A 8 -22.48 -7.69 4.33
C LEU A 8 -23.41 -7.08 5.39
N LEU A 9 -24.68 -6.88 5.05
CA LEU A 9 -25.72 -6.37 5.97
C LEU A 9 -26.04 -7.39 7.07
N GLN A 10 -26.11 -8.68 6.74
CA GLN A 10 -26.24 -9.75 7.74
C GLN A 10 -25.02 -9.79 8.66
N TYR A 11 -23.80 -9.67 8.13
CA TYR A 11 -22.58 -9.63 8.94
C TYR A 11 -22.55 -8.41 9.87
N ILE A 12 -22.91 -7.23 9.36
CA ILE A 12 -23.06 -6.02 10.17
C ILE A 12 -24.14 -6.24 11.24
N SER A 13 -25.27 -6.84 10.88
CA SER A 13 -26.37 -7.12 11.82
C SER A 13 -26.05 -8.24 12.82
N SER A 14 -25.16 -9.19 12.51
CA SER A 14 -24.82 -10.32 13.37
C SER A 14 -23.62 -10.02 14.28
N THR A 15 -22.71 -9.14 13.84
CA THR A 15 -21.68 -8.55 14.73
C THR A 15 -22.28 -7.52 15.67
N VAL A 16 -23.39 -6.88 15.27
CA VAL A 16 -24.27 -6.10 16.15
C VAL A 16 -25.24 -7.05 16.84
N GLY A 17 -24.72 -7.90 17.72
CA GLY A 17 -25.55 -8.54 18.74
C GLY A 17 -26.09 -7.49 19.71
N LEU A 18 -27.05 -6.68 19.27
CA LEU A 18 -27.96 -5.94 20.15
C LEU A 18 -28.87 -6.99 20.79
N SER A 19 -28.30 -7.77 21.70
CA SER A 19 -29.10 -8.63 22.55
C SER A 19 -29.80 -7.72 23.54
N CYS A 20 -31.04 -7.35 23.20
CA CYS A 20 -31.97 -6.62 24.05
C CYS A 20 -32.36 -7.50 25.23
N TYR A 21 -31.44 -7.75 26.16
CA TYR A 21 -31.80 -8.26 27.48
C TYR A 21 -32.46 -7.14 28.28
N PRO A 22 -33.36 -7.44 29.23
CA PRO A 22 -33.90 -6.44 30.13
C PRO A 22 -32.75 -5.84 30.97
N LEU A 23 -32.46 -4.55 30.78
CA LEU A 23 -31.25 -3.90 31.31
C LEU A 23 -31.52 -3.23 32.66
N ASN A 24 -30.72 -3.58 33.66
CA ASN A 24 -30.38 -2.66 34.74
C ASN A 24 -29.54 -1.50 34.14
N PHE A 25 -29.79 -0.25 34.51
CA PHE A 25 -29.12 0.92 33.92
C PHE A 25 -27.58 0.89 33.95
N GLY A 26 -26.98 0.28 34.98
CA GLY A 26 -25.53 0.05 35.04
C GLY A 26 -25.03 -0.85 33.89
N SER A 27 -25.80 -1.88 33.53
CA SER A 27 -25.46 -2.81 32.46
C SER A 27 -25.54 -2.20 31.05
N LEU A 28 -26.34 -1.14 30.86
CA LEU A 28 -26.44 -0.43 29.57
C LEU A 28 -25.18 0.37 29.27
N THR A 29 -24.64 1.09 30.27
CA THR A 29 -23.41 1.89 30.12
C THR A 29 -22.23 0.98 29.80
N ASP A 30 -22.08 -0.12 30.53
CA ASP A 30 -21.01 -1.10 30.30
C ASP A 30 -21.14 -1.77 28.93
N GLY A 31 -22.37 -2.05 28.49
CA GLY A 31 -22.65 -2.57 27.15
C GLY A 31 -22.20 -1.60 26.05
N LEU A 32 -22.54 -0.32 26.17
CA LEU A 32 -22.12 0.71 25.20
C LEU A 32 -20.60 0.90 25.18
N VAL A 33 -19.96 0.94 26.36
CA VAL A 33 -18.49 1.00 26.48
C VAL A 33 -17.84 -0.17 25.76
N ARG A 34 -18.31 -1.40 26.00
CA ARG A 34 -17.81 -2.61 25.34
C ARG A 34 -17.98 -2.54 23.82
N ASN A 35 -19.14 -2.10 23.35
CA ASN A 35 -19.42 -1.96 21.93
C ASN A 35 -18.54 -0.92 21.24
N ILE A 36 -18.26 0.22 21.89
CA ILE A 36 -17.32 1.23 21.39
C ILE A 36 -15.92 0.62 21.24
N ILE A 37 -15.45 -0.08 22.27
CA ILE A 37 -14.12 -0.71 22.29
C ILE A 37 -13.99 -1.72 21.15
N GLU A 38 -14.94 -2.65 21.03
CA GLU A 38 -14.88 -3.73 20.05
C GLU A 38 -15.00 -3.18 18.62
N ALA A 39 -15.96 -2.29 18.34
CA ALA A 39 -16.11 -1.66 17.03
C ALA A 39 -14.85 -0.86 16.63
N THR A 40 -14.23 -0.14 17.57
CA THR A 40 -12.97 0.58 17.33
C THR A 40 -11.83 -0.39 17.00
N CYS A 41 -11.70 -1.49 17.75
CA CYS A 41 -10.67 -2.50 17.49
C CYS A 41 -10.85 -3.17 16.13
N GLN A 42 -12.09 -3.51 15.75
CA GLN A 42 -12.39 -4.11 14.45
C GLN A 42 -12.11 -3.14 13.29
N ALA A 43 -12.41 -1.84 13.46
CA ALA A 43 -12.10 -0.83 12.46
C ALA A 43 -10.58 -0.68 12.26
N ARG A 44 -9.83 -0.68 13.37
CA ARG A 44 -8.35 -0.66 13.36
C ARG A 44 -7.78 -1.94 12.74
N LYS A 45 -8.34 -3.11 13.03
CA LYS A 45 -7.97 -4.40 12.42
C LYS A 45 -8.12 -4.33 10.89
N CYS A 46 -9.27 -3.89 10.39
CA CYS A 46 -9.49 -3.71 8.94
C CYS A 46 -8.44 -2.78 8.31
N ALA A 47 -8.16 -1.63 8.96
CA ALA A 47 -7.15 -0.68 8.48
C ALA A 47 -5.73 -1.27 8.51
N PHE A 48 -5.39 -2.05 9.52
CA PHE A 48 -4.12 -2.76 9.62
C PHE A 48 -3.96 -3.80 8.50
N CYS A 49 -4.97 -4.65 8.32
CA CYS A 49 -4.99 -5.69 7.29
C CYS A 49 -4.81 -5.10 5.89
N ILE A 50 -5.52 -4.02 5.55
CA ILE A 50 -5.34 -3.29 4.27
C ILE A 50 -3.89 -2.81 4.10
N ARG A 51 -3.29 -2.19 5.13
CA ARG A 51 -1.92 -1.67 5.05
C ARG A 51 -0.87 -2.78 4.90
N LYS A 52 -1.17 -3.98 5.37
CA LYS A 52 -0.24 -5.11 5.43
C LYS A 52 -0.47 -6.18 4.39
N GLY A 53 -1.46 -6.04 3.50
CA GLY A 53 -1.75 -7.08 2.50
C GLY A 53 -2.40 -8.33 3.09
N ILE A 54 -2.95 -8.25 4.31
CA ILE A 54 -3.55 -9.41 4.99
C ILE A 54 -5.04 -9.43 4.69
N THR A 55 -5.57 -10.60 4.35
CA THR A 55 -7.01 -10.84 4.25
C THR A 55 -7.54 -11.26 5.63
N PRO A 56 -8.44 -10.47 6.26
CA PRO A 56 -9.08 -10.89 7.49
C PRO A 56 -9.91 -12.16 7.28
N GLU A 57 -9.89 -13.08 8.25
CA GLU A 57 -10.66 -14.33 8.20
C GLU A 57 -12.15 -14.05 8.04
N GLU A 58 -12.67 -13.04 8.74
CA GLU A 58 -14.08 -12.65 8.67
C GLU A 58 -14.46 -12.21 7.26
N VAL A 59 -13.57 -11.48 6.59
CA VAL A 59 -13.80 -11.05 5.20
C VAL A 59 -13.69 -12.23 4.25
N SER A 60 -12.75 -13.16 4.48
CA SER A 60 -12.64 -14.38 3.68
C SER A 60 -13.90 -15.23 3.78
N ALA A 61 -14.47 -15.36 4.99
CA ALA A 61 -15.69 -16.12 5.24
C ALA A 61 -16.89 -15.58 4.45
N LEU A 62 -16.97 -14.26 4.20
CA LEU A 62 -18.06 -13.66 3.39
C LEU A 62 -18.08 -14.15 1.93
N PHE A 63 -16.95 -14.63 1.41
CA PHE A 63 -16.86 -15.17 0.06
C PHE A 63 -17.01 -16.70 0.01
N GLY A 64 -17.25 -17.34 1.16
CA GLY A 64 -17.42 -18.80 1.26
C GLY A 64 -16.21 -19.55 0.73
N SER A 65 -16.44 -20.46 -0.22
CA SER A 65 -15.40 -21.30 -0.82
C SER A 65 -14.56 -20.58 -1.89
N VAL A 66 -14.95 -19.36 -2.30
CA VAL A 66 -14.26 -18.62 -3.37
C VAL A 66 -13.22 -17.68 -2.75
N GLN A 67 -11.96 -17.84 -3.13
CA GLN A 67 -10.91 -16.93 -2.67
C GLN A 67 -11.10 -15.53 -3.28
N PRO A 68 -11.33 -14.48 -2.48
CA PRO A 68 -11.53 -13.14 -3.01
C PRO A 68 -10.21 -12.56 -3.54
N SER A 69 -10.28 -11.84 -4.66
CA SER A 69 -9.12 -11.07 -5.10
C SER A 69 -8.81 -9.95 -4.11
N TRP A 70 -7.53 -9.56 -4.00
CA TRP A 70 -7.09 -8.53 -3.06
C TRP A 70 -7.86 -7.19 -3.20
N ARG A 71 -8.24 -6.82 -4.43
CA ARG A 71 -9.05 -5.62 -4.68
C ARG A 71 -10.43 -5.71 -4.02
N HIS A 72 -11.07 -6.88 -4.05
CA HIS A 72 -12.35 -7.10 -3.36
C HIS A 72 -12.17 -7.06 -1.85
N VAL A 73 -11.14 -7.72 -1.31
CA VAL A 73 -10.79 -7.67 0.12
C VAL A 73 -10.61 -6.22 0.58
N LYS A 74 -9.77 -5.44 -0.12
CA LYS A 74 -9.54 -4.03 0.21
C LYS A 74 -10.82 -3.19 0.17
N ARG A 75 -11.70 -3.44 -0.81
CA ARG A 75 -12.99 -2.74 -0.91
C ARG A 75 -13.89 -3.09 0.28
N VAL A 76 -14.06 -4.37 0.58
CA VAL A 76 -14.90 -4.84 1.70
C VAL A 76 -14.35 -4.34 3.03
N CYS A 77 -13.05 -4.45 3.29
CA CYS A 77 -12.42 -3.92 4.50
C CYS A 77 -12.63 -2.40 4.65
N ASN A 78 -12.60 -1.63 3.55
CA ASN A 78 -12.87 -0.19 3.62
C ASN A 78 -14.32 0.12 3.96
N ILE A 79 -15.28 -0.65 3.43
CA ILE A 79 -16.70 -0.51 3.76
C ILE A 79 -16.91 -0.85 5.24
N LEU A 80 -16.43 -2.01 5.70
CA LEU A 80 -16.54 -2.44 7.09
C LEU A 80 -15.90 -1.41 8.05
N LYS A 81 -14.70 -0.93 7.73
CA LYS A 81 -14.04 0.13 8.51
C LYS A 81 -14.90 1.39 8.60
N ALA A 82 -15.47 1.86 7.48
CA ALA A 82 -16.30 3.05 7.47
C ALA A 82 -17.56 2.86 8.32
N GLU A 83 -18.18 1.69 8.24
CA GLU A 83 -19.38 1.35 9.00
C GLU A 83 -19.11 1.21 10.49
N LEU A 84 -18.04 0.52 10.88
CA LEU A 84 -17.62 0.41 12.28
C LEU A 84 -17.34 1.79 12.90
N TRP A 85 -16.74 2.73 12.16
CA TRP A 85 -16.58 4.10 12.65
C TRP A 85 -17.90 4.86 12.78
N ARG A 86 -18.92 4.56 11.96
CA ARG A 86 -20.27 5.11 12.13
C ARG A 86 -20.91 4.55 13.41
N GLN A 87 -20.78 3.26 13.65
CA GLN A 87 -21.26 2.62 14.87
C GLN A 87 -20.58 3.20 16.12
N VAL A 88 -19.26 3.41 16.10
CA VAL A 88 -18.54 4.06 17.22
C VAL A 88 -19.14 5.41 17.55
N ARG A 89 -19.43 6.26 16.54
CA ARG A 89 -20.09 7.56 16.76
C ARG A 89 -21.48 7.41 17.36
N LEU A 90 -22.29 6.50 16.80
CA LEU A 90 -23.63 6.21 17.31
C LEU A 90 -23.60 5.77 18.79
N PHE A 91 -22.71 4.84 19.14
CA PHE A 91 -22.57 4.36 20.52
C PHE A 91 -22.03 5.45 21.46
N GLN A 92 -21.16 6.34 20.98
CA GLN A 92 -20.70 7.50 21.76
C GLN A 92 -21.83 8.51 22.02
N ASP A 93 -22.71 8.72 21.03
CA ASP A 93 -23.89 9.58 21.17
C ASP A 93 -24.89 8.96 22.14
N TRP A 94 -25.17 7.66 22.03
CA TRP A 94 -26.01 6.94 22.99
C TRP A 94 -25.42 6.95 24.40
N LEU A 95 -24.11 6.72 24.53
CA LEU A 95 -23.43 6.79 25.82
C LEU A 95 -23.58 8.17 26.45
N ARG A 96 -23.47 9.23 25.64
CA ARG A 96 -23.70 10.60 26.09
C ARG A 96 -25.14 10.78 26.58
N VAL A 97 -26.15 10.40 25.78
CA VAL A 97 -27.57 10.54 26.16
C VAL A 97 -27.89 9.78 27.44
N VAL A 98 -27.47 8.52 27.53
CA VAL A 98 -27.65 7.70 28.74
C VAL A 98 -26.99 8.34 29.94
N HIS A 99 -25.76 8.84 29.80
CA HIS A 99 -25.04 9.47 30.90
C HIS A 99 -25.72 10.76 31.40
N TYR A 100 -26.22 11.61 30.50
CA TYR A 100 -26.97 12.82 30.90
C TYR A 100 -28.37 12.54 31.45
N ASN A 101 -28.96 11.38 31.15
CA ASN A 101 -30.22 10.95 31.76
C ASN A 101 -30.04 10.35 33.16
N LEU A 102 -28.87 9.77 33.44
CA LEU A 102 -28.56 9.12 34.72
C LEU A 102 -28.05 10.08 35.79
N PHE A 103 -27.45 11.19 35.40
CA PHE A 103 -26.80 12.13 36.31
C PHE A 103 -27.29 13.56 36.10
N PRO A 104 -27.34 14.39 37.16
CA PRO A 104 -27.53 15.82 37.01
C PRO A 104 -26.54 16.42 36.01
N GLN A 105 -26.96 17.42 35.24
CA GLN A 105 -26.21 17.96 34.10
C GLN A 105 -24.76 18.35 34.45
N TRP A 106 -24.55 18.96 35.62
CA TRP A 106 -23.22 19.36 36.10
C TRP A 106 -22.30 18.16 36.37
N LEU A 107 -22.85 17.08 36.93
CA LEU A 107 -22.13 15.85 37.23
C LEU A 107 -21.83 15.08 35.94
N ALA A 108 -22.81 14.94 35.05
CA ALA A 108 -22.61 14.32 33.74
C ALA A 108 -21.53 15.04 32.91
N ALA A 109 -21.50 16.37 32.93
CA ALA A 109 -20.48 17.17 32.25
C ALA A 109 -19.06 16.93 32.81
N GLN A 110 -18.94 16.69 34.11
CA GLN A 110 -17.66 16.40 34.77
C GLN A 110 -17.17 14.97 34.53
N TYR A 111 -18.06 13.98 34.54
CA TYR A 111 -17.71 12.56 34.49
C TYR A 111 -17.58 12.00 33.05
N LEU A 112 -18.33 12.53 32.09
CA LEU A 112 -18.30 12.05 30.70
C LEU A 112 -16.89 12.09 30.07
N PRO A 113 -16.07 13.15 30.23
CA PRO A 113 -14.70 13.15 29.74
C PRO A 113 -13.83 12.04 30.35
N ARG A 114 -13.97 11.78 31.65
CA ARG A 114 -13.24 10.71 32.35
C ARG A 114 -13.65 9.33 31.83
N LEU A 115 -14.95 9.13 31.62
CA LEU A 115 -15.47 7.89 31.04
C LEU A 115 -14.91 7.67 29.62
N ARG A 116 -14.87 8.71 28.79
CA ARG A 116 -14.28 8.63 27.44
C ARG A 116 -12.79 8.31 27.47
N GLN A 117 -12.04 8.90 28.41
CA GLN A 117 -10.64 8.57 28.61
C GLN A 117 -10.48 7.08 28.99
N HIS A 118 -11.27 6.60 29.94
CA HIS A 118 -11.25 5.20 30.36
C HIS A 118 -11.59 4.24 29.21
N VAL A 119 -12.60 4.56 28.39
CA VAL A 119 -12.93 3.83 27.16
C VAL A 119 -11.72 3.78 26.22
N GLY A 120 -11.00 4.89 26.06
CA GLY A 120 -9.77 4.97 25.26
C GLY A 120 -8.67 4.04 25.78
N GLU A 121 -8.40 4.06 27.08
CA GLU A 121 -7.41 3.20 27.73
C GLU A 121 -7.74 1.71 27.56
N LEU A 122 -9.00 1.33 27.84
CA LEU A 122 -9.48 -0.04 27.62
C LEU A 122 -9.41 -0.45 26.15
N THR A 123 -9.69 0.48 25.23
CA THR A 123 -9.54 0.25 23.79
C THR A 123 -8.10 -0.08 23.43
N GLU A 124 -7.12 0.64 23.98
CA GLU A 124 -5.70 0.35 23.71
C GLU A 124 -5.26 -1.01 24.29
N VAL A 125 -5.73 -1.37 25.48
CA VAL A 125 -5.47 -2.69 26.08
C VAL A 125 -6.04 -3.79 25.17
N ARG A 126 -7.30 -3.66 24.76
CA ARG A 126 -7.96 -4.62 23.86
C ARG A 126 -7.27 -4.66 22.50
N TRP A 127 -6.88 -3.51 21.96
CA TRP A 127 -6.21 -3.42 20.67
C TRP A 127 -4.87 -4.17 20.68
N LYS A 128 -4.08 -4.10 21.76
CA LYS A 128 -2.85 -4.89 21.89
C LYS A 128 -3.10 -6.40 21.78
N GLN A 129 -4.21 -6.90 22.37
CA GLN A 129 -4.59 -8.31 22.28
C GLN A 129 -4.92 -8.73 20.84
N VAL A 130 -5.59 -7.85 20.07
CA VAL A 130 -5.92 -8.09 18.66
C VAL A 130 -4.70 -7.95 17.74
N LEU A 131 -3.83 -6.98 18.02
CA LEU A 131 -2.67 -6.66 17.19
C LEU A 131 -1.59 -7.75 17.22
N ASN A 132 -1.34 -8.36 18.38
CA ASN A 132 -0.27 -9.36 18.53
C ASN A 132 -0.43 -10.58 17.59
N PRO A 133 -1.60 -11.23 17.48
CA PRO A 133 -1.86 -12.25 16.47
C PRO A 133 -1.63 -11.76 15.03
N LEU A 134 -2.09 -10.55 14.70
CA LEU A 134 -1.95 -9.98 13.35
C LEU A 134 -0.48 -9.72 12.98
N LEU A 135 0.34 -9.29 13.94
CA LEU A 135 1.78 -9.12 13.73
C LEU A 135 2.49 -10.46 13.46
N LYS A 136 2.08 -11.54 14.12
CA LYS A 136 2.60 -12.89 13.84
C LYS A 136 2.25 -13.34 12.43
N LEU A 137 1.02 -13.06 11.96
CA LEU A 137 0.59 -13.35 10.59
C LEU A 137 1.40 -12.55 9.55
N CYS A 138 1.64 -11.25 9.79
CA CYS A 138 2.53 -10.44 8.95
C CYS A 138 3.93 -11.08 8.79
N GLY A 139 4.49 -11.61 9.88
CA GLY A 139 5.81 -12.23 9.87
C GLY A 139 5.88 -13.48 8.99
N LYS A 140 4.80 -14.27 8.95
CA LYS A 140 4.69 -15.48 8.12
C LYS A 140 4.46 -15.12 6.64
N GLN A 141 3.47 -14.28 6.34
CA GLN A 141 3.12 -13.93 4.97
C GLN A 141 4.27 -13.21 4.24
N ARG A 142 5.02 -12.35 4.93
CA ARG A 142 6.21 -11.69 4.36
C ARG A 142 7.36 -12.66 4.06
N ARG A 143 7.40 -13.84 4.70
CA ARG A 143 8.37 -14.91 4.35
C ARG A 143 7.92 -15.70 3.13
N GLU A 144 6.61 -15.85 2.91
CA GLU A 144 6.03 -16.57 1.77
C GLU A 144 5.98 -15.72 0.49
N GLU A 145 5.58 -14.44 0.57
CA GLU A 145 5.51 -13.52 -0.59
C GLU A 145 6.89 -13.10 -1.12
N ARG A 146 7.96 -13.26 -0.33
CA ARG A 146 9.34 -12.94 -0.73
C ARG A 146 9.91 -13.86 -1.84
N ARG A 147 9.14 -14.76 -2.45
CA ARG A 147 9.72 -15.95 -3.11
C ARG A 147 9.06 -16.42 -4.40
N ARG A 148 8.44 -15.56 -5.21
CA ARG A 148 8.04 -16.00 -6.56
C ARG A 148 8.58 -15.06 -7.61
N ILE A 149 9.79 -15.36 -8.06
CA ILE A 149 10.18 -14.98 -9.42
C ILE A 149 9.31 -15.83 -10.33
N VAL A 150 8.56 -15.17 -11.19
CA VAL A 150 7.72 -15.86 -12.17
C VAL A 150 8.59 -16.05 -13.41
N VAL A 151 9.00 -17.29 -13.64
CA VAL A 151 9.70 -17.65 -14.86
C VAL A 151 8.66 -18.06 -15.88
N LEU A 152 8.57 -17.34 -16.99
CA LEU A 152 7.70 -17.67 -18.09
C LEU A 152 8.49 -18.45 -19.14
N GLU A 153 7.84 -19.46 -19.71
CA GLU A 153 8.41 -20.39 -20.71
C GLU A 153 9.59 -21.19 -20.14
N ASP A 154 10.34 -21.87 -21.00
CA ASP A 154 11.44 -22.76 -20.60
C ASP A 154 12.74 -22.01 -20.25
N ALA A 155 12.62 -20.77 -19.75
CA ALA A 155 13.77 -20.00 -19.29
C ALA A 155 14.34 -20.63 -18.01
N TYR A 156 15.65 -20.84 -17.98
CA TYR A 156 16.34 -21.35 -16.79
C TYR A 156 16.97 -20.19 -16.02
N ILE A 157 16.91 -20.23 -14.68
CA ILE A 157 17.57 -19.27 -13.80
C ILE A 157 18.41 -20.03 -12.77
N PRO A 158 19.74 -19.83 -12.73
CA PRO A 158 20.63 -20.38 -11.72
C PRO A 158 20.27 -19.89 -10.31
N ALA A 159 20.49 -20.72 -9.29
CA ALA A 159 20.12 -20.42 -7.91
C ALA A 159 20.79 -19.16 -7.32
N ASP A 160 21.99 -18.82 -7.78
CA ASP A 160 22.73 -17.60 -7.40
C ASP A 160 22.07 -16.33 -7.97
N VAL A 161 21.64 -16.38 -9.22
CA VAL A 161 20.88 -15.31 -9.88
C VAL A 161 19.49 -15.20 -9.25
N GLU A 162 18.84 -16.33 -8.98
CA GLU A 162 17.54 -16.41 -8.34
C GLU A 162 17.57 -15.75 -6.95
N ARG A 163 18.56 -16.07 -6.11
CA ARG A 163 18.74 -15.44 -4.78
C ARG A 163 18.85 -13.93 -4.86
N TRP A 164 19.48 -13.39 -5.90
CA TRP A 164 19.56 -11.95 -6.13
C TRP A 164 18.21 -11.35 -6.49
N LEU A 165 17.49 -11.97 -7.42
CA LEU A 165 16.16 -11.54 -7.85
C LEU A 165 15.13 -11.65 -6.72
N GLN A 166 15.24 -12.65 -5.84
CA GLN A 166 14.37 -12.81 -4.66
C GLN A 166 14.46 -11.64 -3.66
N LYS A 167 15.54 -10.83 -3.71
CA LYS A 167 15.59 -9.59 -2.92
C LYS A 167 14.46 -8.65 -3.34
N GLY A 168 14.08 -8.65 -4.63
CA GLY A 168 12.97 -7.90 -5.18
C GLY A 168 13.37 -6.54 -5.74
N PRO A 169 12.47 -5.89 -6.50
CA PRO A 169 12.78 -4.68 -7.28
C PRO A 169 13.13 -3.46 -6.43
N LYS A 170 12.71 -3.45 -5.15
CA LYS A 170 13.05 -2.38 -4.20
C LYS A 170 14.49 -2.46 -3.68
N PHE A 171 15.18 -3.58 -3.89
CA PHE A 171 16.61 -3.73 -3.65
C PHE A 171 17.43 -3.50 -4.93
N ALA A 172 16.84 -2.89 -5.96
CA ALA A 172 17.61 -2.26 -7.02
C ALA A 172 18.66 -1.36 -6.34
N VAL A 173 19.92 -1.71 -6.55
CA VAL A 173 21.08 -0.97 -6.04
C VAL A 173 20.80 0.52 -6.30
N PRO A 174 20.87 1.38 -5.27
CA PRO A 174 20.58 2.80 -5.46
C PRO A 174 21.44 3.29 -6.63
N PRO A 175 20.85 4.03 -7.60
CA PRO A 175 21.59 4.50 -8.76
C PRO A 175 22.88 5.15 -8.29
N SER A 176 24.00 4.72 -8.88
CA SER A 176 25.31 5.24 -8.53
C SER A 176 25.40 6.68 -9.03
N MET A 177 25.01 7.63 -8.18
CA MET A 177 25.23 9.05 -8.43
C MET A 177 26.62 9.42 -7.90
N SER A 178 27.39 10.09 -8.74
CA SER A 178 28.62 10.75 -8.35
C SER A 178 28.37 11.87 -7.33
N ALA A 179 29.42 12.30 -6.63
CA ALA A 179 29.29 13.34 -5.61
C ALA A 179 28.68 14.64 -6.15
N HIS A 180 29.02 15.04 -7.37
CA HIS A 180 28.48 16.26 -7.99
C HIS A 180 27.01 16.10 -8.40
N GLU A 181 26.59 14.92 -8.85
CA GLU A 181 25.18 14.62 -9.14
C GLU A 181 24.33 14.62 -7.86
N LEU A 182 24.85 14.12 -6.74
CA LEU A 182 24.18 14.18 -5.45
C LEU A 182 23.99 15.62 -4.96
N VAL A 183 25.00 16.47 -5.15
CA VAL A 183 24.90 17.91 -4.84
C VAL A 183 23.88 18.59 -5.77
N GLY A 184 23.88 18.25 -7.07
CA GLY A 184 22.88 18.72 -8.03
C GLY A 184 21.46 18.34 -7.62
N LEU A 185 21.24 17.07 -7.27
CA LEU A 185 19.95 16.58 -6.78
C LEU A 185 19.51 17.30 -5.50
N ASN A 186 20.43 17.53 -4.56
CA ASN A 186 20.11 18.27 -3.34
C ASN A 186 19.65 19.70 -3.65
N ARG A 187 20.30 20.38 -4.61
CA ARG A 187 19.88 21.71 -5.06
C ARG A 187 18.48 21.67 -5.69
N ASP A 188 18.20 20.69 -6.54
CA ASP A 188 16.91 20.54 -7.20
C ASP A 188 15.76 20.24 -6.23
N VAL A 189 16.01 19.41 -5.22
CA VAL A 189 15.05 19.10 -4.15
C VAL A 189 14.81 20.33 -3.28
N SER A 190 15.88 21.00 -2.88
CA SER A 190 15.81 22.20 -2.02
C SER A 190 15.11 23.36 -2.72
N ALA A 191 15.28 23.51 -4.03
CA ALA A 191 14.58 24.52 -4.83
C ALA A 191 13.05 24.35 -4.80
N LYS A 192 12.54 23.14 -4.49
CA LYS A 192 11.10 22.87 -4.35
C LYS A 192 10.58 23.13 -2.92
N ALA A 193 11.46 23.29 -1.95
CA ALA A 193 11.12 23.63 -0.58
C ALA A 193 10.99 25.15 -0.44
N ASN A 194 9.88 25.72 -0.92
CA ASN A 194 9.65 27.17 -1.02
C ASN A 194 10.28 28.02 0.10
N GLN A 195 9.74 27.95 1.32
CA GLN A 195 10.16 28.81 2.45
C GLN A 195 11.35 28.26 3.23
N ASP A 196 11.65 26.96 3.09
CA ASP A 196 12.72 26.28 3.84
C ASP A 196 13.90 25.89 2.93
N ARG A 197 14.05 26.54 1.77
CA ARG A 197 15.03 26.17 0.75
C ARG A 197 16.45 26.09 1.30
N ASP A 198 16.90 27.14 1.97
CA ASP A 198 18.28 27.23 2.45
C ASP A 198 18.57 26.23 3.56
N ARG A 199 17.58 26.01 4.43
CA ARG A 199 17.65 24.99 5.48
C ARG A 199 17.68 23.58 4.88
N CYS A 200 16.80 23.30 3.91
CA CYS A 200 16.76 22.02 3.20
C CYS A 200 18.08 21.75 2.46
N LEU A 201 18.67 22.79 1.85
CA LEU A 201 19.95 22.69 1.16
C LEU A 201 21.07 22.38 2.14
N GLN A 202 21.12 23.08 3.28
CA GLN A 202 22.13 22.86 4.32
C GLN A 202 22.02 21.48 4.95
N ASP A 203 20.81 21.07 5.35
CA ASP A 203 20.54 19.73 5.92
C ASP A 203 20.92 18.63 4.92
N GLY A 204 20.62 18.84 3.63
CA GLY A 204 21.01 17.93 2.57
C GLY A 204 22.52 17.85 2.36
N MET A 205 23.24 18.99 2.42
CA MET A 205 24.70 19.02 2.32
C MET A 205 25.38 18.36 3.53
N ASP A 206 24.84 18.56 4.73
CA ASP A 206 25.30 17.89 5.95
C ASP A 206 25.07 16.38 5.86
N CYS A 207 23.91 15.96 5.37
CA CYS A 207 23.60 14.55 5.14
C CYS A 207 24.54 13.93 4.11
N LEU A 208 24.78 14.61 2.99
CA LEU A 208 25.73 14.17 1.97
C LEU A 208 27.16 14.12 2.52
N SER A 209 27.59 15.07 3.33
CA SER A 209 28.95 15.06 3.90
C SER A 209 29.15 13.91 4.90
N LYS A 210 28.08 13.51 5.61
CA LYS A 210 28.07 12.39 6.56
C LYS A 210 27.89 11.02 5.89
N CYS A 211 27.16 10.98 4.78
CA CYS A 211 26.78 9.74 4.08
C CYS A 211 27.56 9.51 2.78
N ALA A 212 28.28 10.51 2.27
CA ALA A 212 29.14 10.36 1.11
C ALA A 212 30.13 9.24 1.45
N PRO A 213 30.19 8.19 0.60
CA PRO A 213 31.17 7.15 0.80
C PRO A 213 32.54 7.84 0.80
N GLN A 214 33.24 7.78 1.94
CA GLN A 214 34.68 8.00 1.95
C GLN A 214 35.25 7.18 0.81
N ALA A 215 36.14 7.76 0.01
CA ALA A 215 36.64 7.25 -1.26
C ALA A 215 37.44 5.93 -1.18
N LEU A 216 37.05 5.00 -0.31
CA LEU A 216 37.36 3.60 -0.41
C LEU A 216 36.39 3.02 -1.44
N GLY A 217 36.90 2.82 -2.65
CA GLY A 217 36.13 2.35 -3.81
C GLY A 217 35.05 1.36 -3.41
N ARG A 218 33.79 1.75 -3.64
CA ARG A 218 32.63 0.88 -3.42
C ARG A 218 32.97 -0.45 -4.09
N PRO A 219 32.97 -1.59 -3.38
CA PRO A 219 33.18 -2.86 -4.05
C PRO A 219 32.12 -2.93 -5.14
N LYS A 220 32.55 -3.03 -6.41
CA LYS A 220 31.63 -3.38 -7.50
C LYS A 220 30.86 -4.57 -6.98
N ASP A 221 29.54 -4.44 -6.89
CA ASP A 221 28.70 -5.49 -6.34
C ASP A 221 28.69 -6.60 -7.40
N LYS A 222 29.73 -7.44 -7.36
CA LYS A 222 30.01 -8.47 -8.37
C LYS A 222 28.77 -9.35 -8.60
N GLY A 223 27.91 -9.47 -7.59
CA GLY A 223 26.64 -10.18 -7.70
C GLY A 223 25.67 -9.56 -8.71
N LEU A 224 25.50 -8.23 -8.74
CA LEU A 224 24.61 -7.58 -9.70
C LEU A 224 25.19 -7.63 -11.12
N ASP A 225 26.50 -7.39 -11.27
CA ASP A 225 27.17 -7.47 -12.57
C ASP A 225 27.03 -8.89 -13.15
N ASN A 226 27.16 -9.93 -12.32
CA ASN A 226 26.94 -11.32 -12.73
C ASN A 226 25.49 -11.57 -13.18
N VAL A 227 24.50 -11.04 -12.46
CA VAL A 227 23.08 -11.15 -12.84
C VAL A 227 22.83 -10.44 -14.18
N VAL A 228 23.38 -9.24 -14.37
CA VAL A 228 23.23 -8.48 -15.61
C VAL A 228 23.88 -9.19 -16.78
N SER A 229 25.11 -9.68 -16.62
CA SER A 229 25.82 -10.46 -17.64
C SER A 229 25.05 -11.73 -17.98
N TYR A 230 24.56 -12.47 -16.98
CA TYR A 230 23.76 -13.67 -17.19
C TYR A 230 22.52 -13.40 -18.05
N PHE A 231 21.76 -12.34 -17.73
CA PHE A 231 20.56 -11.97 -18.50
C PHE A 231 20.90 -11.57 -19.93
N LYS A 232 22.02 -10.87 -20.16
CA LYS A 232 22.49 -10.53 -21.50
C LYS A 232 22.89 -11.78 -22.29
N ASP A 233 23.72 -12.63 -21.70
CA ASP A 233 24.27 -13.83 -22.35
C ASP A 233 23.17 -14.84 -22.71
N LYS A 234 22.16 -14.98 -21.84
CA LYS A 234 21.01 -15.87 -22.08
C LYS A 234 19.85 -15.21 -22.82
N LYS A 235 20.01 -13.96 -23.26
CA LYS A 235 18.96 -13.17 -23.93
C LYS A 235 17.64 -13.21 -23.16
N LEU A 236 17.71 -13.01 -21.85
CA LEU A 236 16.56 -12.93 -20.96
C LEU A 236 16.21 -11.47 -20.71
N LYS A 237 14.92 -11.20 -20.51
CA LYS A 237 14.40 -9.91 -20.07
C LYS A 237 13.78 -10.06 -18.70
N LEU A 238 14.04 -9.07 -17.85
CA LEU A 238 13.48 -8.95 -16.52
C LEU A 238 12.41 -7.87 -16.55
N MET A 239 11.18 -8.22 -16.18
CA MET A 239 10.07 -7.28 -16.04
C MET A 239 9.59 -7.22 -14.60
N LEU A 240 8.98 -6.10 -14.24
CA LEU A 240 8.28 -5.94 -12.97
C LEU A 240 6.81 -6.29 -13.17
N ALA A 241 6.28 -7.22 -12.39
CA ALA A 241 4.85 -7.53 -12.42
C ALA A 241 4.06 -6.33 -11.86
N ASP A 242 3.30 -5.69 -12.73
CA ASP A 242 2.52 -4.46 -12.47
C ASP A 242 1.62 -4.55 -11.21
N LYS A 243 1.15 -5.76 -10.86
CA LYS A 243 0.19 -5.99 -9.77
C LYS A 243 0.75 -6.69 -8.53
N GLU A 244 1.91 -7.32 -8.62
CA GLU A 244 2.42 -8.22 -7.57
C GLU A 244 3.79 -7.79 -7.03
N GLY A 245 4.48 -6.85 -7.69
CA GLY A 245 5.80 -6.38 -7.24
C GLY A 245 6.88 -7.46 -7.28
N CYS A 246 6.62 -8.58 -7.96
CA CYS A 246 7.58 -9.63 -8.22
C CYS A 246 8.28 -9.42 -9.57
N PHE A 247 9.40 -10.12 -9.75
CA PHE A 247 10.09 -10.15 -11.03
C PHE A 247 9.49 -11.23 -11.93
N VAL A 248 9.28 -10.88 -13.19
CA VAL A 248 8.93 -11.80 -14.27
C VAL A 248 10.13 -11.93 -15.19
N VAL A 249 10.56 -13.16 -15.45
CA VAL A 249 11.67 -13.45 -16.35
C VAL A 249 11.14 -14.15 -17.57
N LEU A 250 11.57 -13.70 -18.74
CA LEU A 250 11.15 -14.26 -20.02
C LEU A 250 12.27 -14.15 -21.07
N PRO A 251 12.29 -15.05 -22.07
CA PRO A 251 13.15 -14.91 -23.23
C PRO A 251 12.89 -13.62 -24.00
N GLU A 252 13.93 -13.08 -24.64
CA GLU A 252 13.86 -11.84 -25.43
C GLU A 252 12.83 -11.93 -26.57
N GLY A 253 12.70 -13.08 -27.22
CA GLY A 253 11.69 -13.29 -28.28
C GLY A 253 10.27 -13.09 -27.75
N ALA A 254 9.90 -13.82 -26.71
CA ALA A 254 8.60 -13.70 -26.07
C ALA A 254 8.35 -12.31 -25.46
N PHE A 255 9.39 -11.65 -24.98
CA PHE A 255 9.29 -10.26 -24.53
C PHE A 255 8.88 -9.34 -25.68
N ASN A 256 9.58 -9.43 -26.80
CA ASN A 256 9.31 -8.60 -27.98
C ASN A 256 7.91 -8.87 -28.53
N GLU A 257 7.48 -10.13 -28.59
CA GLU A 257 6.13 -10.49 -29.01
C GLU A 257 5.06 -9.91 -28.09
N LYS A 258 5.19 -10.11 -26.76
CA LYS A 258 4.25 -9.57 -25.77
C LYS A 258 4.26 -8.04 -25.75
N ALA A 259 5.42 -7.41 -25.94
CA ALA A 259 5.56 -5.97 -26.05
C ALA A 259 4.86 -5.43 -27.30
N LEU A 260 5.07 -6.04 -28.47
CA LEU A 260 4.38 -5.66 -29.71
C LEU A 260 2.87 -5.86 -29.60
N ALA A 261 2.42 -6.98 -29.01
CA ALA A 261 1.01 -7.21 -28.76
C ALA A 261 0.42 -6.15 -27.82
N ALA A 262 1.13 -5.77 -26.76
CA ALA A 262 0.72 -4.69 -25.86
C ALA A 262 0.68 -3.32 -26.57
N ILE A 263 1.64 -3.04 -27.46
CA ILE A 263 1.64 -1.81 -28.26
C ILE A 263 0.43 -1.79 -29.18
N ASN A 264 0.22 -2.83 -29.98
CA ASN A 264 -0.89 -2.92 -30.93
C ASN A 264 -2.26 -2.89 -30.25
N LYS A 265 -2.34 -3.39 -29.01
CA LYS A 265 -3.57 -3.34 -28.21
C LYS A 265 -3.89 -1.92 -27.71
N ASN A 266 -2.89 -1.17 -27.29
CA ASN A 266 -3.09 0.13 -26.62
C ASN A 266 -2.94 1.33 -27.57
N PHE A 267 -2.24 1.16 -28.69
CA PHE A 267 -1.97 2.21 -29.65
C PHE A 267 -2.55 1.83 -31.01
N ARG A 268 -3.24 2.79 -31.64
CA ARG A 268 -3.65 2.65 -33.03
C ARG A 268 -2.51 3.12 -33.92
N ALA A 269 -2.21 2.36 -34.96
CA ALA A 269 -1.30 2.80 -36.00
C ALA A 269 -1.89 4.08 -36.62
N VAL A 270 -1.22 5.20 -36.41
CA VAL A 270 -1.57 6.46 -37.06
C VAL A 270 -0.87 6.43 -38.41
N GLU A 271 -1.65 6.36 -39.49
CA GLU A 271 -1.10 6.58 -40.84
C GLU A 271 -0.35 7.92 -40.84
N LYS A 272 0.77 8.00 -41.58
CA LYS A 272 1.59 9.22 -41.70
C LYS A 272 0.84 10.32 -42.48
N GLY A 273 -0.35 10.72 -42.05
CA GLY A 273 -0.95 11.99 -42.39
C GLY A 273 -0.36 13.02 -41.44
N GLY A 274 0.60 13.82 -41.93
CA GLY A 274 1.13 14.94 -41.17
C GLY A 274 -0.03 15.79 -40.67
N THR A 275 -0.19 15.91 -39.35
CA THR A 275 -1.08 16.92 -38.78
C THR A 275 -0.70 18.26 -39.40
N ARG A 276 -1.69 19.12 -39.69
CA ARG A 276 -1.55 20.43 -40.37
C ARG A 276 -0.38 21.31 -39.88
N VAL A 277 0.09 21.05 -38.66
CA VAL A 277 1.22 21.71 -38.00
C VAL A 277 2.58 21.16 -38.46
N LYS A 278 2.72 19.84 -38.66
CA LYS A 278 3.95 19.22 -39.19
C LYS A 278 4.15 19.51 -40.68
N SER A 279 3.07 19.62 -41.46
CA SER A 279 3.19 20.02 -42.87
C SER A 279 3.64 21.48 -43.02
N LYS A 280 3.23 22.39 -42.13
CA LYS A 280 3.77 23.76 -42.07
C LYS A 280 5.25 23.79 -41.70
N PHE A 281 5.69 22.99 -40.73
CA PHE A 281 7.09 22.91 -40.34
C PHE A 281 7.97 22.30 -41.44
N VAL A 282 7.54 21.19 -42.05
CA VAL A 282 8.24 20.58 -43.21
C VAL A 282 8.27 21.54 -44.40
N GLY A 283 7.20 22.30 -44.64
CA GLY A 283 7.18 23.37 -45.64
C GLY A 283 8.17 24.50 -45.32
N PHE A 284 8.25 24.91 -44.06
CA PHE A 284 9.20 25.93 -43.59
C PHE A 284 10.65 25.47 -43.74
N CYS A 285 10.98 24.23 -43.35
CA CYS A 285 12.32 23.66 -43.52
C CYS A 285 12.72 23.55 -44.99
N LYS A 286 11.81 23.12 -45.87
CA LYS A 286 12.05 23.11 -47.32
C LYS A 286 12.28 24.50 -47.90
N ASN A 287 11.49 25.50 -47.48
CA ASN A 287 11.66 26.88 -47.91
C ASN A 287 12.93 27.54 -47.36
N ALA A 288 13.44 27.05 -46.22
CA ALA A 288 14.70 27.49 -45.63
C ALA A 288 15.93 26.71 -46.13
N GLY A 289 15.77 25.80 -47.12
CA GLY A 289 16.87 25.00 -47.67
C GLY A 289 17.42 23.92 -46.72
N LEU A 290 16.72 23.63 -45.63
CA LEU A 290 17.10 22.62 -44.65
C LEU A 290 16.53 21.26 -45.07
N GLN A 291 17.40 20.28 -45.34
CA GLN A 291 16.96 18.90 -45.56
C GLN A 291 16.45 18.31 -44.25
N CYS A 292 15.21 17.81 -44.27
CA CYS A 292 14.56 17.07 -43.18
C CYS A 292 14.23 15.65 -43.63
#